data_AF-A0A955J8Y4-F1
#
_entry.id   AF-A0A955J8Y4-F1
#
_cell.length_a   1.000
_cell.length_b   1.000
_cell.length_c   1.000
_cell.angle_alpha   90.00
_cell.angle_beta   90.00
_cell.angle_gamma   90.00
#
_symmetry.space_group_name_H-M   'P 1'
#
loop_
_entity.id
_entity.type
_entity.pdbx_description
1 polymer ?
#
loop_
_entity_poly.entity_id
_entity_poly.type
_entity_poly.pdbx_seq_one_letter_code
_entity_poly.pdbx_strand_id
1 'polypeptide(L)'
;MKTTAVAWLLGMGIGAGAFALGAYLRDAPPPPSELTTQRDQLAIEVAALTQRLQSLEQRASLLGIEVIDEETKPGLRGTKREGDERSSDDEASAEERPAAWVAGGSPLTWSDDMVDALAKRLEERAWRSIPTPTLLKKARDLLYMKGGGDPYLVTRQLRHLLDRELTEEERTDALMLLGQSTRTTADYAASESTFRELMDKAGGLDTKQGVEAAYQLGWTLQYAGESQRGLHLAEELLNARGLDDVRRPFVRWMEARMASGAGDHARAEAIYTQLIKDYEGDERLKSIVSDARFNLKRMGR
;
A
#
# COMPACT_ATOMS: atom_id res chain seq x y z
N MET A 1 -39.89 16.59 -1.68
CA MET A 1 -38.43 16.79 -1.64
C MET A 1 -38.02 17.02 -0.19
N LYS A 2 -37.49 16.00 0.48
CA LYS A 2 -36.91 16.08 1.82
C LYS A 2 -35.67 15.20 1.80
N THR A 3 -34.52 15.83 1.98
CA THR A 3 -33.18 15.26 1.97
C THR A 3 -32.94 14.46 3.24
N THR A 4 -32.54 13.21 3.05
CA THR A 4 -32.10 12.26 4.08
C THR A 4 -30.66 12.60 4.49
N ALA A 5 -30.45 12.95 5.76
CA ALA A 5 -29.13 13.07 6.35
C ALA A 5 -28.63 11.66 6.73
N VAL A 6 -27.47 11.29 6.20
CA VAL A 6 -26.80 10.01 6.45
C VAL A 6 -26.09 10.08 7.80
N ALA A 7 -26.42 9.12 8.67
CA ALA A 7 -25.77 8.87 9.94
C ALA A 7 -24.39 8.24 9.71
N TRP A 8 -23.36 8.82 10.33
CA TRP A 8 -22.03 8.21 10.48
C TRP A 8 -21.98 7.46 11.81
N LEU A 9 -21.79 6.13 11.74
CA LEU A 9 -21.55 5.26 12.89
C LEU A 9 -20.29 4.41 12.62
N LEU A 10 -19.34 4.54 13.55
CA LEU A 10 -18.39 3.54 14.06
C LEU A 10 -17.69 2.59 13.08
N GLY A 11 -16.36 2.70 13.01
CA GLY A 11 -15.52 1.65 12.45
C GLY A 11 -14.03 1.97 12.50
N MET A 12 -13.42 2.05 13.69
CA MET A 12 -11.97 1.89 13.82
C MET A 12 -11.65 0.81 14.84
N GLY A 13 -11.15 -0.29 14.27
CA GLY A 13 -10.75 -1.50 14.95
C GLY A 13 -9.45 -1.35 15.72
N ILE A 14 -9.50 -1.98 16.89
CA ILE A 14 -8.41 -2.31 17.80
C ILE A 14 -7.40 -3.24 17.10
N GLY A 15 -6.11 -2.95 17.28
CA GLY A 15 -5.03 -3.89 16.98
C GLY A 15 -4.00 -3.88 18.10
N ALA A 16 -3.97 -4.94 18.92
CA ALA A 16 -2.77 -5.53 19.53
C ALA A 16 -3.16 -6.77 20.38
N GLY A 17 -2.42 -7.87 20.23
CA GLY A 17 -2.37 -8.96 21.22
C GLY A 17 -2.57 -10.38 20.67
N ALA A 18 -1.48 -11.12 20.53
CA ALA A 18 -1.45 -12.56 20.29
C ALA A 18 -1.60 -13.37 21.61
N PHE A 19 -1.77 -14.70 21.46
CA PHE A 19 -1.95 -15.82 22.44
C PHE A 19 -3.40 -16.11 22.88
N ALA A 20 -3.91 -17.35 23.00
CA ALA A 20 -3.58 -18.72 22.53
C ALA A 20 -4.73 -19.67 23.00
N LEU A 21 -4.75 -20.92 22.51
CA LEU A 21 -5.63 -22.08 22.83
C LEU A 21 -7.07 -22.01 22.30
N GLY A 22 -7.65 -23.04 21.67
CA GLY A 22 -7.24 -24.42 21.50
C GLY A 22 -8.50 -25.29 21.35
N ALA A 23 -8.68 -25.85 20.16
CA ALA A 23 -9.45 -27.03 19.77
C ALA A 23 -10.75 -27.40 20.54
N TYR A 24 -11.88 -27.41 19.82
CA TYR A 24 -12.70 -28.62 19.77
C TYR A 24 -13.31 -28.82 18.38
N LEU A 25 -13.11 -30.03 17.89
CA LEU A 25 -13.37 -30.55 16.55
C LEU A 25 -14.86 -30.72 16.23
N ARG A 26 -15.21 -30.42 14.97
CA ARG A 26 -16.08 -31.19 14.05
C ARG A 26 -15.94 -30.51 12.68
N ASP A 27 -15.00 -30.91 11.82
CA ASP A 27 -15.08 -32.09 10.95
C ASP A 27 -16.50 -32.35 10.41
N ALA A 28 -16.79 -31.72 9.27
CA ALA A 28 -16.83 -32.48 8.04
C ALA A 28 -16.00 -31.75 6.97
N PRO A 29 -14.98 -32.36 6.35
CA PRO A 29 -14.40 -31.81 5.13
C PRO A 29 -15.49 -31.81 4.04
N PRO A 30 -15.55 -30.78 3.18
CA PRO A 30 -16.44 -30.83 2.02
C PRO A 30 -16.11 -32.09 1.21
N PRO A 31 -17.12 -32.77 0.64
CA PRO A 31 -16.90 -34.01 -0.08
C PRO A 31 -15.80 -33.82 -1.13
N PRO A 32 -14.97 -34.85 -1.41
CA PRO A 32 -13.80 -34.75 -2.29
C PRO A 32 -14.07 -34.16 -3.68
N SER A 33 -15.34 -34.14 -4.12
CA SER A 33 -15.82 -33.58 -5.38
C SER A 33 -15.89 -32.05 -5.43
N GLU A 34 -16.05 -31.33 -4.31
CA GLU A 34 -16.19 -29.86 -4.33
C GLU A 34 -14.84 -29.13 -4.24
N LEU A 35 -13.87 -29.66 -3.50
CA LEU A 35 -12.49 -29.13 -3.46
C LEU A 35 -11.71 -29.40 -4.75
N THR A 36 -12.01 -30.50 -5.44
CA THR A 36 -11.50 -30.75 -6.79
C THR A 36 -12.09 -29.73 -7.77
N THR A 37 -13.41 -29.52 -7.75
CA THR A 37 -14.06 -28.54 -8.65
C THR A 37 -13.55 -27.11 -8.48
N GLN A 38 -13.28 -26.65 -7.25
CA GLN A 38 -12.78 -25.28 -7.01
C GLN A 38 -11.29 -25.11 -7.33
N ARG A 39 -10.47 -26.15 -7.06
CA ARG A 39 -9.04 -26.18 -7.42
C ARG A 39 -8.84 -26.32 -8.91
N ASP A 40 -9.71 -27.06 -9.59
CA ASP A 40 -9.69 -27.23 -11.04
C ASP A 40 -10.20 -25.95 -11.73
N GLN A 41 -11.17 -25.24 -11.16
CA GLN A 41 -11.58 -23.91 -11.66
C GLN A 41 -10.47 -22.86 -11.54
N LEU A 42 -9.75 -22.80 -10.41
CA LEU A 42 -8.59 -21.92 -10.24
C LEU A 42 -7.42 -22.31 -11.17
N ALA A 43 -7.18 -23.61 -11.36
CA ALA A 43 -6.16 -24.08 -12.30
C ALA A 43 -6.50 -23.72 -13.76
N ILE A 44 -7.78 -23.72 -14.13
CA ILE A 44 -8.26 -23.30 -15.46
C ILE A 44 -8.15 -21.78 -15.63
N GLU A 45 -8.47 -20.98 -14.60
CA GLU A 45 -8.36 -19.52 -14.68
C GLU A 45 -6.89 -19.05 -14.73
N VAL A 46 -6.00 -19.69 -13.97
CA VAL A 46 -4.55 -19.40 -14.00
C VAL A 46 -3.92 -19.85 -15.32
N ALA A 47 -4.32 -21.01 -15.85
CA ALA A 47 -3.87 -21.45 -17.16
C ALA A 47 -4.34 -20.50 -18.29
N ALA A 48 -5.59 -20.00 -18.22
CA ALA A 48 -6.13 -19.05 -19.19
C ALA A 48 -5.47 -17.66 -19.13
N LEU A 49 -5.06 -17.20 -17.94
CA LEU A 49 -4.31 -15.94 -17.77
C LEU A 49 -2.86 -16.07 -18.25
N THR A 50 -2.21 -17.20 -17.98
CA THR A 50 -0.84 -17.49 -18.42
C THR A 50 -0.76 -17.58 -19.95
N GLN A 51 -1.77 -18.16 -20.59
CA GLN A 51 -1.83 -18.26 -22.05
C GLN A 51 -2.16 -16.92 -22.73
N ARG A 52 -2.93 -16.04 -22.07
CA ARG A 52 -3.18 -14.67 -22.55
C ARG A 52 -1.95 -13.77 -22.43
N LEU A 53 -1.15 -13.91 -21.37
CA LEU A 53 0.12 -13.21 -21.21
C LEU A 53 1.14 -13.62 -22.29
N GLN A 54 1.25 -14.93 -22.54
CA GLN A 54 2.12 -15.48 -23.58
C GLN A 54 1.73 -15.03 -25.00
N SER A 55 0.43 -14.81 -25.28
CA SER A 55 -0.02 -14.27 -26.58
C SER A 55 0.26 -12.77 -26.77
N LEU A 56 0.40 -12.02 -25.67
CA LEU A 56 0.63 -10.58 -25.67
C LEU A 56 2.11 -10.23 -25.78
N GLU A 57 2.97 -11.00 -25.14
CA GLU A 57 4.43 -10.88 -25.30
C GLU A 57 4.89 -11.34 -26.69
N GLN A 58 4.24 -12.36 -27.26
CA GLN A 58 4.54 -12.83 -28.62
C GLN A 58 4.15 -11.81 -29.71
N ARG A 59 3.10 -11.00 -29.50
CA ARG A 59 2.72 -9.92 -30.42
C ARG A 59 3.54 -8.64 -30.26
N ALA A 60 4.07 -8.38 -29.06
CA ALA A 60 5.02 -7.29 -28.80
C ALA A 60 6.38 -7.54 -29.50
N SER A 61 6.82 -8.80 -29.56
CA SER A 61 8.06 -9.21 -30.23
C SER A 61 7.99 -9.15 -31.77
N LEU A 62 6.82 -9.31 -32.39
CA LEU A 62 6.69 -9.33 -33.87
C LEU A 62 6.71 -7.95 -34.56
N LEU A 63 6.60 -6.86 -33.81
CA LEU A 63 6.52 -5.49 -34.35
C LEU A 63 7.74 -4.62 -34.01
N GLY A 64 8.80 -5.18 -33.42
CA GLY A 64 10.02 -4.42 -33.10
C GLY A 64 9.81 -3.28 -32.10
N ILE A 65 8.70 -3.32 -31.34
CA ILE A 65 8.36 -2.36 -30.31
C ILE A 65 8.80 -2.93 -28.96
N GLU A 66 9.84 -2.29 -28.40
CA GLU A 66 9.97 -2.08 -26.97
C GLU A 66 8.62 -1.62 -26.43
N VAL A 67 8.03 -2.32 -25.46
CA VAL A 67 6.67 -2.05 -24.97
C VAL A 67 6.50 -0.57 -24.56
N ILE A 68 5.98 0.20 -25.52
CA ILE A 68 5.33 1.50 -25.45
C ILE A 68 4.17 1.39 -26.44
N ASP A 69 2.94 1.74 -26.02
CA ASP A 69 2.12 2.60 -26.88
C ASP A 69 1.11 3.42 -26.06
N GLU A 70 1.36 4.74 -26.08
CA GLU A 70 0.37 5.81 -26.03
C GLU A 70 0.00 6.12 -27.49
N GLU A 71 -1.29 5.99 -27.81
CA GLU A 71 -1.82 6.14 -29.16
C GLU A 71 -1.35 7.42 -29.91
N THR A 72 -0.69 7.17 -31.06
CA THR A 72 -0.78 7.89 -32.35
C THR A 72 0.07 9.14 -32.65
N LYS A 73 0.97 9.05 -33.64
CA LYS A 73 0.68 9.34 -35.08
C LYS A 73 1.88 9.10 -36.05
N PRO A 74 1.63 8.94 -37.38
CA PRO A 74 2.59 8.40 -38.35
C PRO A 74 3.19 9.43 -39.34
N GLY A 75 4.33 9.09 -39.96
CA GLY A 75 4.79 9.75 -41.19
C GLY A 75 6.15 9.28 -41.76
N LEU A 76 6.13 8.92 -43.06
CA LEU A 76 7.22 8.88 -44.07
C LEU A 76 8.01 7.56 -44.21
N ARG A 77 7.72 6.72 -45.22
CA ARG A 77 8.18 6.71 -46.64
C ARG A 77 9.67 6.39 -46.85
N GLY A 78 9.93 5.22 -47.43
CA GLY A 78 10.53 5.14 -48.77
C GLY A 78 11.80 4.31 -48.99
N THR A 79 11.69 3.37 -49.94
CA THR A 79 12.71 2.83 -50.89
C THR A 79 13.69 1.74 -50.39
N LYS A 80 14.19 0.76 -51.18
CA LYS A 80 13.86 0.04 -52.45
C LYS A 80 15.00 -1.00 -52.69
N ARG A 81 14.78 -2.02 -53.57
CA ARG A 81 15.72 -2.88 -54.35
C ARG A 81 16.21 -4.20 -53.71
N GLU A 82 15.94 -5.39 -54.30
CA GLU A 82 16.30 -6.05 -55.59
C GLU A 82 17.60 -6.89 -55.49
N GLY A 83 17.54 -8.18 -55.87
CA GLY A 83 18.68 -8.89 -56.46
C GLY A 83 18.92 -10.38 -56.10
N ASP A 84 18.59 -11.25 -57.06
CA ASP A 84 19.33 -12.42 -57.55
C ASP A 84 19.25 -13.86 -57.00
N GLU A 85 19.43 -14.77 -57.97
CA GLU A 85 18.95 -16.14 -58.14
C GLU A 85 19.97 -17.26 -57.76
N ARG A 86 19.42 -18.48 -57.62
CA ARG A 86 19.81 -19.77 -58.26
C ARG A 86 20.50 -20.91 -57.47
N SER A 87 19.82 -22.08 -57.56
CA SER A 87 20.32 -23.47 -57.74
C SER A 87 20.95 -24.18 -56.52
N SER A 88 20.75 -25.47 -56.20
CA SER A 88 20.02 -26.63 -56.76
C SER A 88 20.03 -27.78 -55.71
N ASP A 89 18.95 -28.57 -55.73
CA ASP A 89 18.71 -29.98 -55.35
C ASP A 89 19.83 -30.81 -54.66
N ASP A 90 19.49 -31.45 -53.52
CA ASP A 90 19.27 -32.91 -53.46
C ASP A 90 18.79 -33.42 -52.07
N GLU A 91 18.13 -34.57 -52.14
CA GLU A 91 17.18 -35.25 -51.24
C GLU A 91 17.61 -35.61 -49.81
N ALA A 92 16.65 -35.65 -48.88
CA ALA A 92 16.29 -36.88 -48.13
C ALA A 92 15.16 -36.64 -47.11
N SER A 93 14.14 -37.48 -47.18
CA SER A 93 12.97 -37.55 -46.32
C SER A 93 13.28 -37.79 -44.85
N ALA A 94 12.65 -37.02 -43.96
CA ALA A 94 12.20 -37.49 -42.65
C ALA A 94 10.96 -36.68 -42.22
N GLU A 95 9.84 -37.37 -42.03
CA GLU A 95 8.65 -36.84 -41.38
C GLU A 95 9.00 -36.45 -39.94
N GLU A 96 9.20 -35.16 -39.67
CA GLU A 96 9.15 -34.62 -38.31
C GLU A 96 8.39 -33.30 -38.27
N ARG A 97 7.48 -33.24 -37.29
CA ARG A 97 6.53 -32.16 -36.98
C ARG A 97 7.23 -30.80 -36.92
N PRO A 98 6.55 -29.68 -37.23
CA PRO A 98 7.17 -28.37 -37.22
C PRO A 98 7.49 -27.97 -35.78
N ALA A 99 8.71 -28.27 -35.35
CA ALA A 99 9.34 -27.60 -34.23
C ALA A 99 9.65 -26.18 -34.70
N ALA A 100 8.92 -25.21 -34.18
CA ALA A 100 9.20 -23.79 -34.40
C ALA A 100 10.53 -23.43 -33.71
N TRP A 101 11.65 -23.77 -34.36
CA TRP A 101 12.97 -23.28 -33.99
C TRP A 101 13.29 -22.10 -34.89
N VAL A 102 13.33 -20.91 -34.28
CA VAL A 102 14.02 -19.75 -34.86
C VAL A 102 15.51 -20.08 -34.84
N ALA A 103 16.13 -20.13 -36.01
CA ALA A 103 17.55 -20.31 -36.16
C ALA A 103 18.33 -19.18 -35.48
N GLY A 104 19.25 -19.52 -34.57
CA GLY A 104 20.36 -18.64 -34.18
C GLY A 104 20.20 -17.77 -32.92
N GLY A 105 19.14 -17.90 -32.13
CA GLY A 105 19.03 -17.22 -30.83
C GLY A 105 19.05 -18.22 -29.68
N SER A 106 19.90 -18.01 -28.67
CA SER A 106 19.73 -18.68 -27.37
C SER A 106 18.27 -18.53 -26.92
N PRO A 107 17.66 -19.55 -26.27
CA PRO A 107 16.33 -19.38 -25.68
C PRO A 107 16.39 -18.13 -24.79
N LEU A 108 15.59 -17.11 -25.12
CA LEU A 108 15.52 -15.85 -24.39
C LEU A 108 15.06 -16.15 -22.96
N THR A 109 16.00 -16.42 -22.07
CA THR A 109 15.76 -16.47 -20.64
C THR A 109 15.58 -15.02 -20.21
N TRP A 110 14.34 -14.64 -19.90
CA TRP A 110 14.08 -13.34 -19.28
C TRP A 110 14.88 -13.27 -17.99
N SER A 111 15.66 -12.20 -17.81
CA SER A 111 16.25 -11.92 -16.51
C SER A 111 15.15 -11.55 -15.52
N ASP A 112 15.38 -11.81 -14.23
CA ASP A 112 14.43 -11.42 -13.17
C ASP A 112 14.10 -9.92 -13.26
N ASP A 113 15.08 -9.08 -13.61
CA ASP A 113 14.89 -7.64 -13.85
C ASP A 113 13.89 -7.33 -14.98
N MET A 114 13.90 -8.12 -16.07
CA MET A 114 12.96 -7.94 -17.19
C MET A 114 11.55 -8.37 -16.81
N VAL A 115 11.42 -9.46 -16.05
CA VAL A 115 10.13 -9.93 -15.52
C VAL A 115 9.56 -8.90 -14.56
N ASP A 116 10.38 -8.38 -13.65
CA ASP A 116 9.98 -7.34 -12.70
C ASP A 116 9.59 -6.03 -13.40
N ALA A 117 10.34 -5.63 -14.42
CA ALA A 117 10.02 -4.44 -15.22
C ALA A 117 8.69 -4.60 -15.97
N LEU A 118 8.43 -5.77 -16.55
CA LEU A 118 7.15 -6.04 -17.21
C LEU A 118 6.00 -6.12 -16.21
N ALA A 119 6.19 -6.78 -15.08
CA ALA A 119 5.19 -6.87 -14.02
C ALA A 119 4.79 -5.47 -13.54
N LYS A 120 5.78 -4.58 -13.30
CA LYS A 120 5.53 -3.16 -12.96
C LYS A 120 4.76 -2.43 -14.05
N ARG A 121 5.11 -2.59 -15.33
CA ARG A 121 4.39 -1.96 -16.45
C ARG A 121 2.95 -2.45 -16.56
N LEU A 122 2.71 -3.75 -16.38
CA LEU A 122 1.37 -4.34 -16.40
C LEU A 122 0.54 -3.86 -15.19
N GLU A 123 1.16 -3.76 -14.02
CA GLU A 123 0.56 -3.21 -12.79
C GLU A 123 0.15 -1.74 -12.99
N GLU A 124 1.05 -0.88 -13.47
CA GLU A 124 0.76 0.53 -13.76
C GLU A 124 -0.35 0.69 -14.80
N ARG A 125 -0.32 -0.12 -15.87
CA ARG A 125 -1.37 -0.14 -16.89
C ARG A 125 -2.72 -0.55 -16.28
N ALA A 126 -2.73 -1.57 -15.42
CA ALA A 126 -3.94 -1.98 -14.72
C ALA A 126 -4.48 -0.83 -13.86
N TRP A 127 -3.63 -0.11 -13.13
CA TRP A 127 -4.07 1.01 -12.31
C TRP A 127 -4.67 2.16 -13.13
N ARG A 128 -4.08 2.53 -14.27
CA ARG A 128 -4.61 3.58 -15.17
C ARG A 128 -6.08 3.34 -15.54
N SER A 129 -6.49 2.08 -15.65
CA SER A 129 -7.87 1.70 -15.99
C SER A 129 -8.85 1.73 -14.80
N ILE A 130 -8.36 1.80 -13.56
CA ILE A 130 -9.19 1.79 -12.35
C ILE A 130 -9.63 3.22 -11.99
N PRO A 131 -10.94 3.47 -11.75
CA PRO A 131 -11.43 4.77 -11.29
C PRO A 131 -10.78 5.22 -9.98
N THR A 132 -10.49 6.51 -9.85
CA THR A 132 -9.84 7.13 -8.68
C THR A 132 -10.47 6.73 -7.34
N PRO A 133 -11.80 6.82 -7.12
CA PRO A 133 -12.40 6.46 -5.84
C PRO A 133 -12.20 4.99 -5.48
N THR A 134 -12.22 4.11 -6.49
CA THR A 134 -11.96 2.67 -6.33
C THR A 134 -10.51 2.42 -5.96
N LEU A 135 -9.56 3.12 -6.60
CA LEU A 135 -8.14 2.98 -6.30
C LEU A 135 -7.80 3.52 -4.90
N LEU A 136 -8.38 4.64 -4.48
CA LEU A 136 -8.26 5.16 -3.11
C LEU A 136 -8.80 4.17 -2.08
N LYS A 137 -10.01 3.66 -2.30
CA LYS A 137 -10.61 2.65 -1.41
C LYS A 137 -9.73 1.40 -1.31
N LYS A 138 -9.21 0.89 -2.44
CA LYS A 138 -8.29 -0.26 -2.44
C LYS A 138 -7.02 0.02 -1.66
N ALA A 139 -6.39 1.18 -1.85
CA ALA A 139 -5.19 1.56 -1.10
C ALA A 139 -5.45 1.59 0.40
N ARG A 140 -6.58 2.19 0.81
CA ARG A 140 -7.04 2.24 2.20
C ARG A 140 -7.28 0.84 2.77
N ASP A 141 -8.04 0.01 2.07
CA ASP A 141 -8.39 -1.35 2.50
C ASP A 141 -7.14 -2.21 2.65
N LEU A 142 -6.17 -2.10 1.73
CA LEU A 142 -4.89 -2.81 1.80
C LEU A 142 -4.02 -2.34 2.99
N LEU A 143 -3.93 -1.02 3.23
CA LEU A 143 -3.14 -0.47 4.31
C LEU A 143 -3.64 -0.93 5.70
N TYR A 144 -4.95 -1.05 5.86
CA TYR A 144 -5.58 -1.46 7.13
C TYR A 144 -6.00 -2.94 7.17
N MET A 145 -5.59 -3.75 6.18
CA MET A 145 -5.98 -5.16 6.12
C MET A 145 -5.39 -5.96 7.30
N LYS A 146 -6.25 -6.63 8.04
CA LYS A 146 -5.86 -7.53 9.13
C LYS A 146 -5.16 -8.77 8.55
N GLY A 147 -3.84 -8.86 8.75
CA GLY A 147 -3.00 -9.93 8.17
C GLY A 147 -1.78 -9.42 7.39
N GLY A 148 -1.67 -8.10 7.21
CA GLY A 148 -0.56 -7.48 6.49
C GLY A 148 -0.86 -7.37 5.01
N GLY A 149 -1.36 -6.21 4.57
CA GLY A 149 -1.30 -5.85 3.15
C GLY A 149 0.16 -5.65 2.71
N ASP A 150 0.38 -5.45 1.41
CA ASP A 150 1.70 -5.05 0.89
C ASP A 150 1.81 -3.50 0.94
N PRO A 151 2.50 -2.91 1.94
CA PRO A 151 2.63 -1.46 2.05
C PRO A 151 3.49 -0.86 0.92
N TYR A 152 4.35 -1.65 0.26
CA TYR A 152 5.11 -1.20 -0.91
C TYR A 152 4.20 -1.07 -2.12
N LEU A 153 3.31 -2.04 -2.35
CA LEU A 153 2.27 -1.95 -3.37
C LEU A 153 1.38 -0.73 -3.15
N VAL A 154 0.90 -0.52 -1.91
CA VAL A 154 0.09 0.65 -1.55
C VAL A 154 0.84 1.96 -1.86
N THR A 155 2.12 2.04 -1.50
CA THR A 155 2.95 3.22 -1.76
C THR A 155 3.09 3.50 -3.26
N ARG A 156 3.37 2.48 -4.08
CA ARG A 156 3.45 2.63 -5.54
C ARG A 156 2.11 3.06 -6.15
N GLN A 157 1.02 2.43 -5.71
CA GLN A 157 -0.34 2.74 -6.16
C GLN A 157 -0.73 4.18 -5.85
N LEU A 158 -0.40 4.68 -4.66
CA LEU A 158 -0.69 6.05 -4.24
C LEU A 158 0.17 7.08 -4.97
N ARG A 159 1.46 6.80 -5.22
CA ARG A 159 2.32 7.65 -6.06
C ARG A 159 1.73 7.77 -7.47
N HIS A 160 1.36 6.65 -8.09
CA HIS A 160 0.70 6.65 -9.40
C HIS A 160 -0.64 7.41 -9.40
N LEU A 161 -1.41 7.31 -8.30
CA LEU A 161 -2.66 8.05 -8.18
C LEU A 161 -2.45 9.57 -8.11
N LEU A 162 -1.40 10.02 -7.40
CA LEU A 162 -1.09 11.45 -7.21
C LEU A 162 -0.64 12.15 -8.49
N ASP A 163 -0.18 11.40 -9.50
CA ASP A 163 0.13 11.88 -10.85
C ASP A 163 -1.14 12.22 -11.67
N ARG A 164 -2.33 11.84 -11.18
CA ARG A 164 -3.60 12.16 -11.84
C ARG A 164 -4.11 13.54 -11.45
N GLU A 165 -5.06 14.04 -12.25
CA GLU A 165 -5.95 15.09 -11.81
C GLU A 165 -6.86 14.56 -10.70
N LEU A 166 -6.76 15.15 -9.52
CA LEU A 166 -7.51 14.79 -8.32
C LEU A 166 -8.19 16.04 -7.79
N THR A 167 -9.38 15.87 -7.21
CA THR A 167 -9.94 16.91 -6.34
C THR A 167 -9.03 17.16 -5.13
N GLU A 168 -9.17 18.31 -4.48
CA GLU A 168 -8.37 18.64 -3.30
C GLU A 168 -8.59 17.62 -2.16
N GLU A 169 -9.83 17.15 -1.99
CA GLU A 169 -10.18 16.11 -1.02
C GLU A 169 -9.51 14.78 -1.34
N GLU A 170 -9.62 14.29 -2.58
CA GLU A 170 -8.98 13.05 -3.02
C GLU A 170 -7.44 13.11 -2.91
N ARG A 171 -6.85 14.26 -3.23
CA ARG A 171 -5.41 14.47 -3.10
C ARG A 171 -4.98 14.46 -1.64
N THR A 172 -5.76 15.09 -0.76
CA THR A 172 -5.51 15.09 0.69
C THR A 172 -5.60 13.67 1.26
N ASP A 173 -6.62 12.91 0.87
CA ASP A 173 -6.79 11.50 1.24
C ASP A 173 -5.63 10.63 0.74
N ALA A 174 -5.23 10.81 -0.53
CA ALA A 174 -4.12 10.09 -1.13
C ALA A 174 -2.78 10.37 -0.41
N LEU A 175 -2.50 11.65 -0.11
CA LEU A 175 -1.31 12.06 0.62
C LEU A 175 -1.32 11.53 2.06
N MET A 176 -2.48 11.55 2.73
CA MET A 176 -2.61 11.01 4.09
C MET A 176 -2.27 9.51 4.12
N LEU A 177 -2.80 8.74 3.17
CA LEU A 177 -2.47 7.32 3.03
C LEU A 177 -1.00 7.11 2.62
N LEU A 178 -0.43 7.98 1.77
CA LEU A 178 0.95 7.87 1.32
C LEU A 178 1.92 8.10 2.47
N GLY A 179 1.67 9.11 3.31
CA GLY A 179 2.47 9.37 4.50
C GLY A 179 2.46 8.18 5.46
N GLN A 180 1.31 7.50 5.61
CA GLN A 180 1.20 6.30 6.47
C GLN A 180 1.86 5.07 5.84
N SER A 181 1.73 4.86 4.53
CA SER A 181 2.34 3.73 3.84
C SER A 181 3.86 3.84 3.81
N THR A 182 4.40 5.03 3.53
CA THR A 182 5.85 5.30 3.55
C THR A 182 6.45 5.13 4.94
N ARG A 183 5.74 5.53 6.00
CA ARG A 183 6.12 5.19 7.40
C ARG A 183 6.20 3.69 7.61
N THR A 184 5.22 2.94 7.10
CA THR A 184 5.14 1.49 7.25
C THR A 184 6.27 0.77 6.50
N THR A 185 6.71 1.31 5.36
CA THR A 185 7.88 0.83 4.60
C THR A 185 9.21 1.41 5.08
N ALA A 186 9.26 2.04 6.25
CA ALA A 186 10.44 2.70 6.84
C ALA A 186 11.09 3.82 5.99
N ASP A 187 10.35 4.38 5.02
CA ASP A 187 10.74 5.60 4.31
C ASP A 187 10.26 6.82 5.11
N TYR A 188 10.90 7.03 6.27
CA TYR A 188 10.49 8.06 7.23
C TYR A 188 10.67 9.48 6.69
N ALA A 189 11.67 9.71 5.83
CA ALA A 189 11.89 11.00 5.20
C ALA A 189 10.74 11.36 4.25
N ALA A 190 10.30 10.43 3.40
CA ALA A 190 9.14 10.67 2.53
C ALA A 190 7.86 10.85 3.35
N SER A 191 7.68 10.05 4.41
CA SER A 191 6.53 10.17 5.31
C SER A 191 6.48 11.54 5.99
N GLU A 192 7.60 11.99 6.53
CA GLU A 192 7.71 13.30 7.17
C GLU A 192 7.43 14.42 6.17
N SER A 193 8.05 14.39 4.99
CA SER A 193 7.81 15.38 3.94
C SER A 193 6.33 15.46 3.57
N THR A 194 5.66 14.31 3.44
CA THR A 194 4.25 14.24 3.07
C THR A 194 3.34 14.84 4.15
N PHE A 195 3.59 14.54 5.44
CA PHE A 195 2.77 15.09 6.52
C PHE A 195 3.03 16.58 6.76
N ARG A 196 4.25 17.07 6.57
CA ARG A 196 4.54 18.51 6.59
C ARG A 196 3.80 19.25 5.49
N GLU A 197 3.80 18.73 4.27
CA GLU A 197 3.03 19.31 3.16
C GLU A 197 1.53 19.39 3.49
N LEU A 198 0.97 18.32 4.08
CA LEU A 198 -0.43 18.29 4.52
C LEU A 198 -0.72 19.30 5.63
N MET A 199 0.19 19.46 6.59
CA MET A 199 0.07 20.48 7.64
C MET A 199 0.05 21.89 7.04
N ASP A 200 0.98 22.19 6.13
CA ASP A 200 1.11 23.50 5.51
C ASP A 200 -0.14 23.84 4.68
N LYS A 201 -0.62 22.88 3.87
CA LYS A 201 -1.87 23.03 3.08
C LYS A 201 -3.10 23.25 3.95
N ALA A 202 -3.15 22.60 5.11
CA ALA A 202 -4.27 22.73 6.04
C ALA A 202 -4.25 24.05 6.84
N GLY A 203 -3.24 24.92 6.67
CA GLY A 203 -3.09 26.15 7.46
C GLY A 203 -2.49 25.92 8.85
N GLY A 204 -1.72 24.85 9.03
CA GLY A 204 -0.99 24.56 10.27
C GLY A 204 -1.86 24.05 11.42
N LEU A 205 -1.34 24.16 12.64
CA LEU A 205 -1.95 23.59 13.86
C LEU A 205 -3.25 24.29 14.32
N ASP A 206 -3.66 25.36 13.65
CA ASP A 206 -4.92 26.04 13.96
C ASP A 206 -6.15 25.30 13.41
N THR A 207 -5.96 24.32 12.53
CA THR A 207 -7.06 23.54 11.94
C THR A 207 -7.04 22.09 12.38
N LYS A 208 -8.21 21.43 12.36
CA LYS A 208 -8.34 20.01 12.70
C LYS A 208 -7.55 19.12 11.74
N GLN A 209 -7.45 19.52 10.48
CA GLN A 209 -6.71 18.83 9.43
C GLN A 209 -5.21 18.95 9.66
N GLY A 210 -4.70 20.14 10.00
CA GLY A 210 -3.28 20.32 10.31
C GLY A 210 -2.88 19.58 11.59
N VAL A 211 -3.75 19.55 12.61
CA VAL A 211 -3.55 18.72 13.81
C VAL A 211 -3.51 17.23 13.50
N GLU A 212 -4.35 16.72 12.59
CA GLU A 212 -4.29 15.31 12.18
C GLU A 212 -2.97 14.99 11.47
N ALA A 213 -2.56 15.82 10.52
CA ALA A 213 -1.30 15.63 9.80
C ALA A 213 -0.09 15.68 10.76
N ALA A 214 -0.09 16.62 11.70
CA ALA A 214 0.93 16.72 12.75
C ALA A 214 0.91 15.51 13.71
N TYR A 215 -0.27 15.01 14.08
CA TYR A 215 -0.38 13.79 14.88
C TYR A 215 0.24 12.59 14.15
N GLN A 216 -0.01 12.44 12.85
CA GLN A 216 0.61 11.40 12.04
C GLN A 216 2.12 11.59 11.89
N LEU A 217 2.59 12.83 11.73
CA LEU A 217 4.02 13.17 11.73
C LEU A 217 4.68 12.77 13.06
N GLY A 218 4.01 13.01 14.19
CA GLY A 218 4.47 12.56 15.50
C GLY A 218 4.78 11.07 15.48
N TRP A 219 3.85 10.21 15.04
CA TRP A 219 4.12 8.78 14.91
C TRP A 219 5.28 8.48 13.96
N THR A 220 5.40 9.18 12.83
CA THR A 220 6.56 9.02 11.94
C THR A 220 7.89 9.26 12.67
N LEU A 221 7.97 10.32 13.47
CA LEU A 221 9.16 10.64 14.27
C LEU A 221 9.46 9.55 15.31
N GLN A 222 8.44 8.94 15.91
CA GLN A 222 8.65 7.81 16.82
C GLN A 222 9.31 6.64 16.09
N TYR A 223 8.77 6.22 14.95
CA TYR A 223 9.29 5.08 14.20
C TYR A 223 10.69 5.35 13.65
N ALA A 224 11.01 6.61 13.34
CA ALA A 224 12.36 7.05 12.97
C ALA A 224 13.36 7.09 14.15
N GLY A 225 12.92 6.84 15.39
CA GLY A 225 13.74 6.94 16.59
C GLY A 225 13.97 8.38 17.08
N GLU A 226 13.29 9.36 16.48
CA GLU A 226 13.46 10.79 16.74
C GLU A 226 12.56 11.28 17.89
N SER A 227 12.64 10.57 19.02
CA SER A 227 11.70 10.75 20.15
C SER A 227 11.72 12.16 20.75
N GLN A 228 12.86 12.86 20.74
CA GLN A 228 12.96 14.25 21.21
C GLN A 228 12.17 15.22 20.32
N ARG A 229 12.28 15.09 18.99
CA ARG A 229 11.50 15.89 18.04
C ARG A 229 10.02 15.56 18.13
N GLY A 230 9.68 14.27 18.28
CA GLY A 230 8.31 13.82 18.49
C GLY A 230 7.71 14.36 19.79
N LEU A 231 8.49 14.45 20.86
CA LEU A 231 8.04 15.02 22.14
C LEU A 231 7.74 16.51 21.99
N HIS A 232 8.63 17.27 21.35
CA HIS A 232 8.40 18.69 21.09
C HIS A 232 7.12 18.92 20.27
N LEU A 233 6.91 18.13 19.20
CA LEU A 233 5.68 18.22 18.40
C LEU A 233 4.42 17.86 19.21
N ALA A 234 4.50 16.89 20.12
CA ALA A 234 3.38 16.55 21.00
C ALA A 234 3.02 17.71 21.94
N GLU A 235 4.01 18.45 22.45
CA GLU A 235 3.78 19.65 23.26
C GLU A 235 3.12 20.77 22.45
N GLU A 236 3.56 21.00 21.22
CA GLU A 236 2.93 21.96 20.31
C GLU A 236 1.47 21.58 20.02
N LEU A 237 1.23 20.30 19.72
CA LEU A 237 -0.11 19.77 19.47
C LEU A 237 -1.06 19.96 20.65
N LEU A 238 -0.60 19.76 21.88
CA LEU A 238 -1.45 19.92 23.08
C LEU A 238 -1.91 21.36 23.31
N ASN A 239 -1.15 22.33 22.78
CA ASN A 239 -1.43 23.76 22.82
C ASN A 239 -2.11 24.29 21.54
N ALA A 240 -2.29 23.43 20.53
CA ALA A 240 -2.84 23.80 19.23
C ALA A 240 -4.33 24.17 19.32
N ARG A 241 -4.74 25.23 18.61
CA ARG A 241 -6.15 25.65 18.54
C ARG A 241 -7.02 24.64 17.80
N GLY A 242 -6.45 23.92 16.83
CA GLY A 242 -7.14 22.88 16.09
C GLY A 242 -7.38 21.59 16.87
N LEU A 243 -6.81 21.45 18.07
CA LEU A 243 -6.93 20.23 18.87
C LEU A 243 -8.27 20.22 19.63
N ASP A 244 -9.10 19.22 19.33
CA ASP A 244 -10.34 18.98 20.07
C ASP A 244 -10.17 17.96 21.22
N ASP A 245 -11.15 17.96 22.12
CA ASP A 245 -11.14 17.08 23.30
C ASP A 245 -11.24 15.59 22.95
N VAL A 246 -11.72 15.26 21.75
CA VAL A 246 -11.77 13.87 21.27
C VAL A 246 -10.36 13.36 20.98
N ARG A 247 -9.49 14.18 20.39
CA ARG A 247 -8.10 13.82 20.06
C ARG A 247 -7.11 14.06 21.18
N ARG A 248 -7.40 14.94 22.13
CA ARG A 248 -6.50 15.29 23.24
C ARG A 248 -5.93 14.05 23.99
N PRO A 249 -6.69 12.98 24.30
CA PRO A 249 -6.14 11.78 24.93
C PRO A 249 -5.11 11.05 24.07
N PHE A 250 -5.32 11.03 22.74
CA PHE A 250 -4.40 10.40 21.79
C PHE A 250 -3.07 11.16 21.70
N VAL A 251 -3.13 12.49 21.71
CA VAL A 251 -1.91 13.33 21.73
C VAL A 251 -1.17 13.18 23.06
N ARG A 252 -1.87 13.13 24.20
CA ARG A 252 -1.25 12.82 25.51
C ARG A 252 -0.58 11.44 25.53
N TRP A 253 -1.21 10.45 24.91
CA TRP A 253 -0.62 9.12 24.77
C TRP A 253 0.64 9.14 23.91
N MET A 254 0.63 9.87 22.79
CA MET A 254 1.82 10.11 21.98
C MET A 254 2.92 10.81 22.79
N GLU A 255 2.61 11.89 23.53
CA GLU A 255 3.53 12.61 24.41
C GLU A 255 4.24 11.64 25.38
N ALA A 256 3.50 10.76 26.06
CA ALA A 256 4.06 9.79 26.98
C ALA A 256 5.03 8.82 26.30
N ARG A 257 4.67 8.32 25.11
CA ARG A 257 5.54 7.41 24.35
C ARG A 257 6.82 8.11 23.88
N MET A 258 6.71 9.38 23.47
CA MET A 258 7.87 10.17 23.06
C MET A 258 8.78 10.50 24.23
N ALA A 259 8.22 10.91 25.37
CA ALA A 259 8.98 11.14 26.60
C ALA A 259 9.75 9.88 27.02
N SER A 260 9.08 8.72 26.97
CA SER A 260 9.71 7.42 27.24
C SER A 260 10.86 7.10 26.28
N GLY A 261 10.65 7.26 24.98
CA GLY A 261 11.68 7.03 23.96
C GLY A 261 12.84 8.04 24.03
N ALA A 262 12.58 9.24 24.55
CA ALA A 262 13.56 10.28 24.82
C ALA A 262 14.35 10.09 26.13
N GLY A 263 13.99 9.08 26.94
CA GLY A 263 14.61 8.79 28.24
C GLY A 263 14.01 9.57 29.42
N ASP A 264 12.99 10.40 29.20
CA ASP A 264 12.26 11.10 30.25
C ASP A 264 11.16 10.19 30.84
N HIS A 265 11.61 9.18 31.58
CA HIS A 265 10.73 8.16 32.16
C HIS A 265 9.81 8.74 33.23
N ALA A 266 10.26 9.71 34.02
CA ALA A 266 9.45 10.34 35.06
C ALA A 266 8.23 11.06 34.47
N ARG A 267 8.43 11.81 33.38
CA ARG A 267 7.32 12.46 32.66
C ARG A 267 6.39 11.43 32.01
N ALA A 268 6.95 10.41 31.35
CA ALA A 268 6.16 9.36 30.73
C ALA A 268 5.27 8.63 31.75
N GLU A 269 5.83 8.28 32.91
CA GLU A 269 5.12 7.64 34.02
C GLU A 269 3.96 8.51 34.53
N ALA A 270 4.20 9.81 34.74
CA ALA A 270 3.17 10.75 35.18
C ALA A 270 2.01 10.82 34.18
N ILE A 271 2.30 10.91 32.87
CA ILE A 271 1.26 10.99 31.83
C ILE A 271 0.49 9.67 31.71
N TYR A 272 1.16 8.52 31.69
CA TYR A 272 0.47 7.22 31.63
C TYR A 272 -0.45 6.99 32.83
N THR A 273 0.00 7.36 34.03
CA THR A 273 -0.80 7.28 35.25
C THR A 273 -2.06 8.14 35.13
N GLN A 274 -1.92 9.37 34.62
CA GLN A 274 -3.04 10.28 34.41
C GLN A 274 -4.01 9.75 33.33
N LEU A 275 -3.51 9.21 32.22
CA LEU A 275 -4.34 8.60 31.17
C LEU A 275 -5.19 7.43 31.70
N ILE A 276 -4.62 6.58 32.56
CA ILE A 276 -5.38 5.49 33.17
C ILE A 276 -6.47 6.07 34.09
N LYS A 277 -6.10 6.99 34.98
CA LYS A 277 -7.03 7.59 35.94
C LYS A 277 -8.23 8.27 35.25
N ASP A 278 -7.98 8.98 34.15
CA ASP A 278 -9.02 9.76 33.48
C ASP A 278 -9.91 8.90 32.56
N TYR A 279 -9.40 7.77 32.06
CA TYR A 279 -10.05 7.02 30.96
C TYR A 279 -10.23 5.50 31.21
N GLU A 280 -9.95 4.97 32.40
CA GLU A 280 -10.01 3.53 32.73
C GLU A 280 -11.36 2.84 32.41
N GLY A 281 -12.46 3.58 32.34
CA GLY A 281 -13.78 3.08 31.96
C GLY A 281 -14.29 3.50 30.57
N ASP A 282 -13.51 4.24 29.77
CA ASP A 282 -13.94 4.66 28.43
C ASP A 282 -13.60 3.58 27.38
N GLU A 283 -14.64 2.88 26.90
CA GLU A 283 -14.52 1.84 25.88
C GLU A 283 -13.86 2.31 24.58
N ARG A 284 -13.96 3.61 24.26
CA ARG A 284 -13.33 4.20 23.06
C ARG A 284 -11.82 4.33 23.21
N LEU A 285 -11.32 4.42 24.45
CA LEU A 285 -9.91 4.67 24.78
C LEU A 285 -9.24 3.46 25.43
N LYS A 286 -9.91 2.30 25.49
CA LYS A 286 -9.38 1.11 26.14
C LYS A 286 -8.02 0.64 25.61
N SER A 287 -7.73 0.83 24.32
CA SER A 287 -6.43 0.48 23.73
C SER A 287 -5.31 1.35 24.28
N ILE A 288 -5.55 2.67 24.41
CA ILE A 288 -4.60 3.62 25.01
C ILE A 288 -4.37 3.30 26.48
N VAL A 289 -5.44 3.06 27.24
CA VAL A 289 -5.34 2.71 28.67
C VAL A 289 -4.58 1.39 28.84
N SER A 290 -4.84 0.39 27.99
CA SER A 290 -4.13 -0.88 28.01
C SER A 290 -2.64 -0.71 27.72
N ASP A 291 -2.28 0.07 26.69
CA ASP A 291 -0.88 0.39 26.36
C ASP A 291 -0.20 1.18 27.48
N ALA A 292 -0.88 2.13 28.12
CA ALA A 292 -0.37 2.86 29.27
C ALA A 292 -0.04 1.94 30.45
N ARG A 293 -0.95 1.02 30.82
CA ARG A 293 -0.71 0.01 31.87
C ARG A 293 0.48 -0.88 31.53
N PHE A 294 0.57 -1.33 30.28
CA PHE A 294 1.67 -2.15 29.80
C PHE A 294 3.02 -1.43 29.95
N ASN A 295 3.09 -0.16 29.54
CA ASN A 295 4.33 0.62 29.60
C ASN A 295 4.74 0.94 31.05
N LEU A 296 3.80 1.30 31.93
CA LEU A 296 4.09 1.50 33.37
C LEU A 296 4.68 0.24 34.01
N LYS A 297 4.11 -0.94 33.71
CA LYS A 297 4.63 -2.23 34.20
C LYS A 297 6.05 -2.51 33.73
N ARG A 298 6.43 -2.03 32.53
CA ARG A 298 7.78 -2.19 31.98
C ARG A 298 8.79 -1.24 32.63
N MET A 299 8.36 -0.04 33.03
CA MET A 299 9.22 0.97 33.68
C MET A 299 9.53 0.66 35.14
N GLY A 300 8.62 -0.02 35.86
CA GLY A 300 8.84 -0.44 37.25
C GLY A 300 9.64 -1.74 37.42
N ARG A 301 10.30 -2.24 36.37
CA ARG A 301 11.19 -3.41 36.38
C ARG A 301 12.62 -2.97 36.10
#